data_AF-A0A059LFV1-F1
#
_entry.id   AF-A0A059LFV1-F1
#
_cell.length_a   1.000
_cell.length_b   1.000
_cell.length_c   1.000
_cell.angle_alpha   90.00
_cell.angle_beta   90.00
_cell.angle_gamma   90.00
#
_symmetry.space_group_name_H-M   'P 1'
#
loop_
_entity.id
_entity.type
_entity.pdbx_description
1 polymer ?
#
loop_
_entity_poly.entity_id
_entity_poly.type
_entity_poly.pdbx_seq_one_letter_code
_entity_poly.pdbx_strand_id
1 'polypeptide(L)'
;LRRYDKLVLRRIDWNKPFLDRHAALSQAAALEGKEAPSPPPANAAALVWQGLVPRPAFQRFKVENVAGEAQARALLKDHGVEHYWDAGMASLPEEPR
;
A
#
# COMPACT_ATOMS: atom_id res chain seq x y z
N LEU A 1 16.62 -6.17 7.48
CA LEU A 1 16.06 -5.44 6.32
C LEU A 1 16.04 -6.29 5.06
N ARG A 2 17.18 -6.76 4.51
CA ARG A 2 17.22 -7.62 3.29
C ARG A 2 16.20 -8.77 3.20
N ARG A 3 15.88 -9.43 4.32
CA ARG A 3 14.85 -10.50 4.36
C ARG A 3 13.43 -9.95 4.16
N TYR A 4 13.13 -8.79 4.76
CA TYR A 4 11.85 -8.11 4.63
C TYR A 4 11.71 -7.52 3.22
N ASP A 5 12.77 -6.90 2.68
CA ASP A 5 12.76 -6.40 1.30
C ASP A 5 12.47 -7.53 0.30
N LYS A 6 13.12 -8.69 0.48
CA LYS A 6 12.84 -9.88 -0.34
C LYS A 6 11.41 -10.39 -0.17
N LEU A 7 10.84 -10.31 1.03
CA LEU A 7 9.46 -10.70 1.27
C LEU A 7 8.49 -9.76 0.53
N VAL A 8 8.57 -8.47 0.83
CA VAL A 8 7.66 -7.43 0.34
C VAL A 8 7.77 -7.24 -1.17
N LEU A 9 8.98 -7.17 -1.72
CA LEU A 9 9.18 -6.79 -3.12
C LEU A 9 9.18 -7.98 -4.09
N ARG A 10 9.39 -9.22 -3.61
CA ARG A 10 9.58 -10.38 -4.52
C ARG A 10 8.70 -11.57 -4.23
N ARG A 11 8.28 -11.79 -2.98
CA ARG A 11 7.53 -13.00 -2.59
C ARG A 11 6.04 -12.75 -2.46
N ILE A 12 5.64 -11.55 -2.05
CA ILE A 12 4.24 -11.17 -1.99
C ILE A 12 3.82 -10.72 -3.39
N ASP A 13 2.80 -11.39 -3.93
CA ASP A 13 2.08 -10.92 -5.11
C ASP A 13 0.96 -9.98 -4.66
N TRP A 14 1.18 -8.68 -4.85
CA TRP A 14 0.26 -7.62 -4.41
C TRP A 14 -0.99 -7.52 -5.29
N ASN A 15 -0.96 -8.04 -6.53
CA ASN A 15 -2.10 -8.03 -7.44
C ASN A 15 -3.04 -9.20 -7.21
N LYS A 16 -2.51 -10.37 -6.84
CA LYS A 16 -3.28 -11.61 -6.71
C LYS A 16 -4.59 -11.47 -5.92
N PRO A 17 -4.64 -10.87 -4.71
CA PRO A 17 -5.89 -10.76 -3.97
C PRO A 17 -6.97 -9.92 -4.68
N PHE A 18 -6.56 -8.92 -5.46
CA PHE A 18 -7.47 -8.06 -6.21
C PHE A 18 -7.98 -8.77 -7.47
N LEU A 19 -7.10 -9.49 -8.17
CA LEU A 19 -7.46 -10.30 -9.33
C LEU A 19 -8.40 -11.45 -8.94
N ASP A 20 -8.11 -12.17 -7.84
CA ASP A 20 -8.95 -13.25 -7.34
C ASP A 20 -10.37 -12.72 -7.00
N ARG A 21 -10.44 -11.54 -6.37
CA ARG A 21 -11.72 -10.89 -6.06
C ARG A 21 -12.46 -10.46 -7.31
N HIS A 22 -11.78 -9.86 -8.28
CA HIS A 22 -12.38 -9.42 -9.54
C HIS A 22 -12.91 -10.61 -10.35
N ALA A 23 -12.18 -11.73 -10.40
CA ALA A 23 -12.62 -12.95 -11.04
C ALA A 23 -13.90 -13.50 -10.40
N ALA A 24 -13.97 -13.53 -9.05
CA ALA A 24 -15.16 -13.97 -8.33
C ALA A 24 -16.38 -13.07 -8.62
N LEU A 25 -16.20 -11.74 -8.63
CA LEU A 25 -17.25 -10.79 -8.95
C LEU A 25 -17.71 -10.89 -10.41
N SER A 26 -16.78 -11.09 -11.34
CA SER A 26 -17.08 -11.26 -12.76
C SER A 26 -17.87 -12.55 -13.02
N GLN A 27 -17.52 -13.64 -12.34
CA GLN A 27 -18.27 -14.89 -12.42
C GLN A 27 -19.69 -14.75 -11.86
N ALA A 28 -19.85 -14.06 -10.73
CA ALA A 28 -21.16 -13.76 -10.16
C ALA A 28 -22.02 -12.89 -11.10
N ALA A 29 -21.42 -11.85 -11.72
CA ALA A 29 -22.12 -11.00 -12.68
C ALA A 29 -22.61 -11.79 -13.91
N ALA A 30 -21.78 -12.70 -14.43
CA ALA A 30 -22.16 -13.56 -15.56
C ALA A 30 -23.36 -14.47 -15.25
N LEU A 31 -23.44 -15.02 -14.04
CA LEU A 31 -24.58 -15.84 -13.60
C LEU A 31 -25.87 -15.02 -13.47
N GLU A 32 -25.76 -13.76 -13.07
CA GLU A 32 -26.89 -12.83 -12.91
C GLU A 32 -27.24 -12.07 -14.21
N GLY A 33 -26.53 -12.33 -15.32
CA GLY A 33 -26.71 -11.60 -16.58
C GLY A 33 -26.35 -10.12 -16.49
N LYS A 34 -25.54 -9.73 -15.50
CA LYS A 34 -25.05 -8.36 -15.31
C LYS A 34 -23.73 -8.15 -16.02
N GLU A 35 -23.42 -6.90 -16.33
CA GLU A 35 -22.13 -6.52 -16.87
C GLU A 35 -21.02 -6.77 -15.85
N ALA A 36 -19.89 -7.30 -16.31
CA ALA A 36 -18.74 -7.57 -15.44
C ALA A 36 -18.15 -6.25 -14.92
N PRO A 37 -17.66 -6.22 -13.66
CA PRO A 37 -17.02 -5.03 -13.12
C PRO A 37 -15.74 -4.69 -13.92
N SER A 38 -15.40 -3.40 -13.97
CA SER A 38 -14.11 -2.94 -14.51
C SER A 38 -12.94 -3.69 -13.84
N PRO A 39 -11.87 -4.02 -14.58
CA PRO A 39 -10.66 -4.59 -13.98
C PRO A 39 -10.15 -3.68 -12.85
N PRO A 40 -9.64 -4.27 -11.74
CA PRO A 40 -9.09 -3.50 -10.64
C PRO A 40 -7.81 -2.78 -11.09
N PRO A 41 -7.49 -1.60 -10.52
CA PRO A 41 -6.22 -0.96 -10.75
C PRO A 41 -5.07 -1.86 -10.31
N ALA A 42 -3.93 -1.78 -11.02
CA ALA A 42 -2.75 -2.54 -10.67
C ALA A 42 -2.25 -2.11 -9.29
N ASN A 43 -2.07 -3.08 -8.39
CA ASN A 43 -1.53 -2.87 -7.06
C ASN A 43 -0.07 -3.32 -7.00
N ALA A 44 0.78 -2.51 -6.37
CA ALA A 44 2.21 -2.79 -6.26
C ALA A 44 2.77 -2.26 -4.94
N ALA A 45 3.91 -2.83 -4.52
CA ALA A 45 4.72 -2.29 -3.45
C ALA A 45 6.07 -1.84 -3.99
N ALA A 46 6.51 -0.65 -3.58
CA ALA A 46 7.79 -0.06 -3.97
C ALA A 46 8.60 0.33 -2.73
N LEU A 47 9.93 0.35 -2.88
CA LEU A 47 10.84 0.87 -1.88
C LEU A 47 10.95 2.40 -2.05
N VAL A 48 10.32 3.15 -1.15
CA VAL A 48 10.29 4.62 -1.22
C VAL A 48 11.49 5.28 -0.53
N TRP A 49 12.04 4.63 0.50
CA TRP A 49 13.20 5.13 1.22
C TRP A 49 13.98 3.99 1.88
N GLN A 50 15.32 4.10 1.86
CA GLN A 50 16.20 3.22 2.60
C GLN A 50 17.44 4.00 3.06
N GLY A 51 17.70 4.00 4.36
CA GLY A 51 18.85 4.68 4.93
C GLY A 51 19.15 4.24 6.37
N LEU A 52 20.17 4.87 6.94
CA LEU A 52 20.52 4.71 8.35
C LEU A 52 19.89 5.86 9.15
N VAL A 53 19.43 5.55 10.36
CA VAL A 53 18.95 6.54 11.34
C VAL A 53 19.69 6.39 12.66
N PRO A 54 19.92 7.48 13.42
CA PRO A 54 20.67 7.40 14.68
C PRO A 54 19.96 6.58 15.77
N ARG A 55 18.62 6.63 15.82
CA ARG A 55 17.78 5.94 16.80
C ARG A 55 16.47 5.47 16.17
N PRO A 56 15.93 4.31 16.58
CA PRO A 56 14.63 3.85 16.11
C PRO A 56 13.50 4.74 16.66
N ALA A 57 12.62 5.21 15.78
CA ALA A 57 11.44 6.00 16.16
C ALA A 57 10.29 5.14 16.74
N PHE A 58 10.26 3.84 16.42
CA PHE A 58 9.24 2.90 16.83
C PHE A 58 9.84 1.75 17.66
N GLN A 59 9.16 1.35 18.73
CA GLN A 59 9.58 0.25 19.60
C GLN A 59 9.14 -1.13 19.08
N ARG A 60 8.07 -1.18 18.30
CA ARG A 60 7.43 -2.40 17.80
C ARG A 60 6.71 -2.14 16.49
N PHE A 61 6.55 -3.19 15.70
CA PHE A 61 5.74 -3.14 14.48
C PHE A 61 4.25 -3.14 14.86
N LYS A 62 3.52 -2.14 14.37
CA LYS A 62 2.07 -2.01 14.53
C LYS A 62 1.44 -1.60 13.20
N VAL A 63 0.21 -2.05 12.98
CA VAL A 63 -0.63 -1.60 11.87
C VAL A 63 -1.74 -0.76 12.47
N GLU A 64 -1.85 0.49 12.02
CA GLU A 64 -2.87 1.43 12.48
C GLU A 64 -3.69 1.91 11.29
N ASN A 65 -5.02 1.85 11.42
CA ASN A 65 -5.94 2.35 10.41
C ASN A 65 -6.37 3.76 10.82
N VAL A 66 -6.18 4.72 9.94
CA VAL A 66 -6.51 6.13 10.15
C VAL A 66 -7.49 6.60 9.08
N ALA A 67 -8.30 7.61 9.40
CA ALA A 67 -9.41 8.01 8.53
C ALA A 67 -8.99 8.85 7.31
N GLY A 68 -7.75 9.34 7.27
CA GLY A 68 -7.25 10.12 6.13
C GLY A 68 -5.77 10.50 6.25
N GLU A 69 -5.23 11.08 5.18
CA GLU A 69 -3.80 11.38 5.02
C GLU A 69 -3.27 12.33 6.10
N ALA A 70 -4.04 13.35 6.47
CA ALA A 70 -3.64 14.30 7.52
C ALA A 70 -3.44 13.62 8.88
N GLN A 71 -4.26 12.62 9.20
CA GLN A 71 -4.14 11.84 10.43
C GLN A 71 -2.96 10.87 10.36
N ALA A 72 -2.73 10.23 9.19
CA ALA A 72 -1.56 9.37 8.96
C ALA A 72 -0.24 10.14 9.17
N ARG A 73 -0.17 11.34 8.58
CA ARG A 73 0.97 12.23 8.71
C ARG A 73 1.15 12.72 10.15
N ALA A 74 0.07 13.07 10.84
CA ALA A 74 0.11 13.49 12.24
C ALA A 74 0.65 12.37 13.15
N LEU A 75 0.20 11.13 12.96
CA LEU A 75 0.71 9.97 13.70
C LEU A 75 2.23 9.81 13.53
N LEU A 76 2.73 9.92 12.29
CA LEU A 76 4.17 9.83 12.02
C LEU A 76 4.94 11.04 12.56
N LYS A 77 4.30 12.22 12.60
CA LYS A 77 4.86 13.43 13.21
C LYS A 77 5.03 13.31 14.72
N ASP A 78 4.11 12.65 15.42
CA ASP A 78 4.24 12.38 16.86
C ASP A 78 5.48 11.53 17.18
N HIS A 79 5.96 10.75 16.19
CA HIS A 79 7.20 9.99 16.25
C HIS A 79 8.42 10.69 15.61
N GLY A 80 8.27 11.94 15.12
CA GLY A 80 9.32 12.72 14.47
C GLY A 80 9.76 12.19 13.10
N VAL A 81 8.89 11.45 12.42
CA VAL A 81 9.18 10.76 11.14
C VAL A 81 8.11 11.02 10.07
N GLU A 82 7.48 12.19 10.09
CA GLU A 82 6.48 12.60 9.10
C GLU A 82 7.02 12.61 7.67
N HIS A 83 8.33 12.83 7.50
CA HIS A 83 8.99 12.82 6.19
C HIS A 83 8.91 11.46 5.49
N TYR A 84 8.69 10.35 6.21
CA TYR A 84 8.43 9.05 5.57
C TYR A 84 7.08 9.01 4.87
N TRP A 85 6.08 9.71 5.42
CA TRP A 85 4.80 9.89 4.74
C TRP A 85 4.97 10.71 3.48
N ASP A 86 5.66 11.85 3.61
CA ASP A 86 5.87 12.78 2.51
C ASP A 86 6.66 12.12 1.35
N ALA A 87 7.67 11.29 1.66
CA ALA A 87 8.40 10.49 0.67
C ALA A 87 7.51 9.44 -0.03
N GLY A 88 6.61 8.80 0.72
CA GLY A 88 5.63 7.85 0.15
C GLY A 88 4.68 8.54 -0.81
N MET A 89 4.10 9.68 -0.40
CA MET A 89 3.18 10.47 -1.23
C MET A 89 3.85 10.99 -2.49
N ALA A 90 5.08 11.49 -2.40
CA ALA A 90 5.85 11.96 -3.55
C ALA A 90 6.24 10.84 -4.54
N SER A 91 6.18 9.58 -4.11
CA SER A 91 6.48 8.42 -4.97
C SER A 91 5.26 7.87 -5.71
N LEU A 92 4.06 8.34 -5.37
CA LEU A 92 2.84 7.96 -6.09
C LEU A 92 2.87 8.58 -7.50
N PRO A 93 2.46 7.82 -8.54
CA PRO A 93 2.33 8.40 -9.87
C PRO A 93 1.26 9.50 -9.82
N GLU A 94 1.59 10.70 -10.32
CA GLU A 94 0.62 11.77 -10.53
C GLU A 94 -0.48 11.23 -11.47
N GLU A 95 -1.71 11.10 -10.97
CA GLU A 95 -2.86 10.85 -11.86
C GLU A 95 -3.00 12.06 -12.80
N PRO A 96 -3.15 11.84 -14.12
CA PRO A 96 -3.41 12.94 -15.04
C PRO A 96 -4.73 13.61 -14.66
N ARG A 97 -4.66 14.89 -14.29
CA ARG A 97 -5.81 15.77 -14.03
C ARG A 97 -6.68 15.99 -15.26
#